data_AF-A0A662PAC1-F1
#
_entry.id   AF-A0A662PAC1-F1
#
_cell.length_a   1.000
_cell.length_b   1.000
_cell.length_c   1.000
_cell.angle_alpha   90.00
_cell.angle_beta   90.00
_cell.angle_gamma   90.00
#
_symmetry.space_group_name_H-M   'P 1'
#
loop_
_entity.id
_entity.type
_entity.pdbx_description
1 polymer ?
#
loop_
_entity_poly.entity_id
_entity_poly.type
_entity_poly.pdbx_seq_one_letter_code
_entity_poly.pdbx_strand_id
1 'polypeptide(L)' 'MDKEKCKKCWICYKFCPEGCIKKTDDGPVTDYDYCKGCGICANECPFKAIQMVMEER' A
#
# COMPACT_ATOMS: atom_id res chain seq x y z
N MET A 1 -5.81 -3.91 -2.27
CA MET A 1 -4.59 -4.01 -3.11
C MET A 1 -4.79 -5.17 -4.07
N ASP A 2 -4.54 -4.94 -5.35
CA ASP A 2 -4.63 -5.94 -6.42
C ASP A 2 -3.33 -6.76 -6.45
N LYS A 3 -3.43 -8.04 -6.05
CA LYS A 3 -2.26 -8.93 -5.94
C LYS A 3 -1.70 -9.33 -7.31
N GLU A 4 -2.52 -9.34 -8.36
CA GLU A 4 -2.08 -9.74 -9.70
C GLU A 4 -1.19 -8.67 -10.35
N LYS A 5 -1.52 -7.40 -10.09
CA LYS A 5 -0.71 -6.25 -10.52
C LYS A 5 0.53 -6.02 -9.65
N CYS A 6 0.49 -6.42 -8.39
CA CYS A 6 1.60 -6.23 -7.46
C CYS A 6 2.83 -7.07 -7.85
N LYS A 7 3.94 -6.42 -8.22
CA LYS A 7 5.22 -7.08 -8.52
C LYS A 7 6.17 -7.20 -7.32
N LYS A 8 5.66 -7.00 -6.09
CA LYS A 8 6.45 -7.00 -4.84
C LYS A 8 7.73 -6.14 -4.96
N CYS A 9 7.61 -4.96 -5.59
CA CYS A 9 8.75 -4.04 -5.79
C CYS A 9 9.11 -3.22 -4.54
N TRP A 10 8.28 -3.27 -3.49
CA TRP A 10 8.48 -2.60 -2.20
C TRP A 10 8.59 -1.07 -2.24
N ILE A 11 8.22 -0.44 -3.35
CA ILE A 11 8.16 1.03 -3.46
C ILE A 11 7.16 1.59 -2.45
N CYS A 12 5.96 1.02 -2.38
CA CYS A 12 4.94 1.43 -1.41
C CYS A 12 5.46 1.39 0.03
N TYR A 13 6.19 0.33 0.41
CA TYR A 13 6.84 0.19 1.72
C TYR A 13 7.83 1.34 2.00
N LYS A 14 8.68 1.67 1.02
CA LYS A 14 9.71 2.70 1.17
C LYS A 14 9.15 4.12 1.28
N PHE A 15 8.05 4.39 0.59
CA PHE A 15 7.44 5.73 0.54
C PHE A 15 6.35 5.95 1.59
N CYS A 16 5.99 4.94 2.37
CA CYS A 16 5.01 5.11 3.44
C CYS A 16 5.65 5.91 4.60
N PRO A 17 5.23 7.17 4.86
CA PRO A 17 5.85 8.00 5.89
C PRO A 17 5.57 7.48 7.30
N GLU A 18 4.38 6.90 7.50
CA GLU A 18 3.93 6.32 8.77
C GLU A 18 4.49 4.90 8.99
N GLY A 19 5.13 4.29 7.98
CA GLY A 19 5.63 2.92 8.07
C GLY A 19 4.54 1.85 8.22
N CYS A 20 3.29 2.14 7.83
CA CYS A 20 2.15 1.22 7.99
C CYS A 20 2.21 0.00 7.09
N ILE A 21 3.12 -0.07 6.12
CA ILE A 21 3.22 -1.22 5.21
C ILE A 21 4.21 -2.22 5.80
N LYS A 22 3.78 -3.46 6.00
CA LYS A 22 4.59 -4.57 6.51
C LYS A 22 5.05 -5.46 5.36
N LYS A 23 6.25 -6.02 5.49
CA LYS A 23 6.77 -7.03 4.57
C LYS A 23 6.31 -8.41 5.03
N THR A 24 5.57 -9.12 4.20
CA THR A 24 5.17 -10.51 4.42
C THR A 24 5.62 -11.37 3.24
N ASP A 25 5.55 -12.70 3.39
CA ASP A 25 5.87 -13.66 2.34
C ASP A 25 4.98 -13.46 1.08
N ASP A 26 3.72 -13.10 1.33
CA ASP A 26 2.71 -12.86 0.29
C ASP A 26 2.85 -11.47 -0.38
N GLY A 27 3.61 -10.54 0.22
CA GLY A 27 3.88 -9.21 -0.34
C GLY A 27 3.72 -8.07 0.69
N PRO A 28 3.54 -6.82 0.23
CA PRO A 28 3.27 -5.69 1.12
C PRO A 28 1.86 -5.78 1.69
N VAL A 29 1.72 -5.72 3.02
CA VAL A 29 0.44 -5.69 3.73
C VAL A 29 0.33 -4.37 4.47
N THR A 30 -0.72 -3.59 4.19
CA THR A 30 -0.98 -2.33 4.89
C THR A 30 -1.67 -2.59 6.22
N ASP A 31 -1.13 -2.02 7.29
CA ASP A 31 -1.76 -1.94 8.60
C ASP A 31 -2.74 -0.76 8.61
N TYR A 32 -4.03 -1.08 8.49
CA TYR A 32 -5.09 -0.08 8.39
C TYR A 32 -5.40 0.61 9.72
N ASP A 33 -4.98 0.04 10.85
CA ASP A 33 -5.22 0.64 12.18
C ASP A 33 -4.44 1.95 12.37
N TYR A 34 -3.22 1.98 11.80
CA TYR A 34 -2.34 3.16 11.83
C TYR A 34 -2.37 3.96 10.52
N CYS A 35 -2.89 3.40 9.43
CA CYS A 35 -2.91 4.05 8.13
C CYS A 35 -3.78 5.31 8.15
N LYS A 36 -3.18 6.46 7.79
CA LYS A 36 -3.91 7.74 7.66
C LYS A 36 -4.59 7.96 6.31
N GLY A 37 -4.50 7.00 5.39
CA GLY A 37 -5.09 7.14 4.06
C GLY A 37 -4.45 8.23 3.17
N CYS A 38 -3.18 8.60 3.41
CA CYS A 38 -2.50 9.67 2.67
C CYS A 38 -2.37 9.44 1.14
N GLY A 39 -2.53 8.21 0.66
CA GLY A 39 -2.52 7.88 -0.76
C GLY A 39 -1.15 7.84 -1.45
N ILE A 40 -0.05 8.17 -0.75
CA ILE A 40 1.31 8.17 -1.30
C ILE A 40 1.67 6.79 -1.89
N CYS A 41 1.36 5.72 -1.17
CA CYS A 41 1.62 4.36 -1.65
C CYS A 41 0.90 4.02 -2.96
N ALA A 42 -0.31 4.59 -3.18
CA ALA A 42 -1.05 4.41 -4.42
C ALA A 42 -0.47 5.24 -5.57
N ASN A 43 -0.05 6.48 -5.29
CA ASN A 43 0.59 7.36 -6.28
C ASN A 43 1.94 6.81 -6.75
N GLU A 44 2.77 6.35 -5.82
CA GLU A 44 4.12 5.86 -6.12
C GLU A 44 4.12 4.44 -6.69
N CYS A 45 2.97 3.75 -6.78
CA CYS A 45 2.91 2.41 -7.33
C CYS A 45 2.94 2.45 -8.87
N PRO A 46 4.05 2.06 -9.53
CA PRO A 46 4.13 2.13 -11.00
C PRO A 46 3.19 1.14 -11.69
N PHE A 47 2.78 0.08 -10.97
CA PHE A 47 1.88 -0.96 -11.46
C PHE A 47 0.40 -0.66 -11.15
N LYS A 48 0.11 0.47 -10.48
CA LYS A 48 -1.24 0.85 -10.05
C LYS A 48 -1.97 -0.30 -9.32
N ALA A 49 -1.22 -1.04 -8.48
CA ALA A 49 -1.74 -2.19 -7.73
C ALA A 49 -2.53 -1.76 -6.48
N ILE A 50 -2.45 -0.49 -6.07
CA ILE A 50 -3.12 0.04 -4.90
C ILE A 50 -4.19 1.02 -5.37
N GLN A 51 -5.43 0.80 -4.94
CA GLN A 51 -6.56 1.70 -5.18
C GLN A 51 -6.96 2.32 -3.85
N MET A 52 -7.17 3.64 -3.87
CA MET A 52 -7.73 4.38 -2.75
C MET A 52 -9.25 4.30 -2.85
N VAL A 53 -9.89 3.91 -1.76
CA VAL A 53 -11.34 3.90 -1.59
C VAL A 53 -11.69 4.73 -0.38
N MET A 54 -12.84 5.38 -0.41
CA MET A 54 -13.34 6.13 0.74
C MET A 54 -13.77 5.15 1.82
N GLU A 55 -13.37 5.39 3.05
CA GLU A 55 -13.83 4.59 4.19
C GLU A 55 -15.32 4.88 4.43
N GLU A 56 -16.13 3.84 4.41
CA GLU A 56 -17.56 3.92 4.74
C GLU A 56 -17.71 3.69 6.25
N ARG A 57 -18.33 4.65 6.94
CA ARG A 57 -18.53 4.63 8.40
C ARG A 57 -19.97 4.29 8.75
#